data_AF-A0A1T4TWC6-F1
#
_entry.id   AF-A0A1T4TWC6-F1
#
_cell.length_a   1.000
_cell.length_b   1.000
_cell.length_c   1.000
_cell.angle_alpha   90.00
_cell.angle_beta   90.00
_cell.angle_gamma   90.00
#
_symmetry.space_group_name_H-M   'P 1'
#
loop_
_entity.id
_entity.type
_entity.pdbx_description
1 polymer ?
#
loop_
_entity_poly.entity_id
_entity_poly.type
_entity_poly.pdbx_seq_one_letter_code
_entity_poly.pdbx_strand_id
1 'polypeptide(L)'
;MPVAEQSHRNAYDQRGYTLVELVIGIVVFGVALVLMSTTLFPMFAKSADPHYEARAAALGQAVMTDVLARQFDQNSDADGSRWRCDENAAAVRNKNILSPDPIPQCSRNLAGISHNNFVAVEDYIGCWGVKAACTQDYRGTLDGLVGGLASDFSGFTVDINVVYDATPFSGDATSEFLYKRVDVTVDTGRFGRYDFSAYRGNF
;
A
#
# COMPACT_ATOMS: atom_id res chain seq x y z
N MET A 1 36.82 -26.97 -80.79
CA MET A 1 35.41 -27.33 -80.47
C MET A 1 34.93 -26.33 -79.42
N PRO A 2 33.95 -25.46 -79.69
CA PRO A 2 33.44 -24.54 -78.68
C PRO A 2 32.37 -25.23 -77.82
N VAL A 3 32.43 -25.04 -76.51
CA VAL A 3 31.38 -25.46 -75.56
C VAL A 3 30.37 -24.32 -75.48
N ALA A 4 29.11 -24.61 -75.81
CA ALA A 4 28.02 -23.64 -75.73
C ALA A 4 27.62 -23.42 -74.26
N GLU A 5 27.66 -22.17 -73.82
CA GLU A 5 27.19 -21.71 -72.51
C GLU A 5 25.66 -21.53 -72.56
N GLN A 6 24.91 -22.36 -71.82
CA GLN A 6 23.46 -22.23 -71.70
C GLN A 6 23.10 -21.23 -70.61
N SER A 7 22.84 -19.98 -71.02
CA SER A 7 22.23 -18.95 -70.18
C SER A 7 20.74 -19.25 -69.96
N HIS A 8 20.39 -19.79 -68.80
CA HIS A 8 19.00 -19.90 -68.37
C HIS A 8 18.48 -18.54 -67.89
N ARG A 9 17.68 -17.88 -68.72
CA ARG A 9 16.88 -16.72 -68.31
C ARG A 9 15.65 -17.22 -67.55
N ASN A 10 15.64 -17.07 -66.22
CA ASN A 10 14.41 -17.18 -65.44
C ASN A 10 13.49 -16.02 -65.81
N ALA A 11 12.56 -16.25 -66.75
CA ALA A 11 11.47 -15.32 -67.02
C ALA A 11 10.48 -15.39 -65.86
N TYR A 12 10.54 -14.42 -64.96
CA TYR A 12 9.49 -14.22 -63.98
C TYR A 12 8.26 -13.66 -64.71
N ASP A 13 7.25 -14.51 -64.85
CA ASP A 13 5.93 -14.16 -65.35
C ASP A 13 5.27 -13.20 -64.35
N GLN A 14 5.20 -11.91 -64.69
CA GLN A 14 4.56 -10.91 -63.83
C GLN A 14 3.04 -11.10 -63.91
N ARG A 15 2.52 -11.96 -63.03
CA ARG A 15 1.09 -12.12 -62.82
C ARG A 15 0.56 -10.92 -62.06
N GLY A 16 -0.28 -10.12 -62.70
CA GLY A 16 -0.99 -9.02 -62.06
C GLY A 16 -2.04 -9.54 -61.07
N TYR A 17 -2.37 -8.70 -60.09
CA TYR A 17 -3.43 -8.99 -59.12
C TYR A 17 -4.81 -8.80 -59.76
N THR A 18 -5.77 -9.64 -59.34
CA THR A 18 -7.18 -9.40 -59.71
C THR A 18 -7.78 -8.32 -58.82
N LEU A 19 -8.79 -7.60 -59.33
CA LEU A 19 -9.51 -6.59 -58.54
C LEU A 19 -10.13 -7.19 -57.27
N VAL A 20 -10.63 -8.43 -57.36
CA VAL A 20 -11.23 -9.15 -56.22
C VAL A 20 -10.20 -9.45 -55.13
N GLU A 21 -8.98 -9.82 -55.51
CA GLU A 21 -7.90 -10.11 -54.56
C GLU A 21 -7.47 -8.87 -53.78
N LEU A 22 -7.41 -7.71 -54.45
CA LEU A 22 -7.17 -6.42 -53.78
C LEU A 22 -8.30 -6.06 -52.81
N VAL A 23 -9.57 -6.27 -53.20
CA VAL A 23 -10.73 -6.01 -52.34
C VAL A 23 -10.69 -6.88 -51.09
N ILE A 24 -10.40 -8.18 -51.23
CA ILE A 24 -10.26 -9.08 -50.08
C ILE A 24 -9.09 -8.65 -49.19
N GLY A 25 -7.96 -8.25 -49.80
CA GLY A 25 -6.78 -7.78 -49.08
C GLY A 25 -7.06 -6.56 -48.19
N ILE A 26 -7.71 -5.52 -48.74
CA ILE A 26 -8.04 -4.32 -47.95
C ILE A 26 -9.07 -4.60 -46.85
N VAL A 27 -10.00 -5.54 -47.08
CA VAL A 27 -11.00 -5.93 -46.07
C VAL A 27 -10.34 -6.68 -44.92
N VAL A 28 -9.49 -7.67 -45.21
CA VAL A 28 -8.76 -8.43 -44.19
C VAL A 28 -7.81 -7.53 -43.41
N PHE A 29 -7.09 -6.64 -44.09
CA PHE A 29 -6.22 -5.66 -43.45
C PHE A 29 -6.99 -4.69 -42.56
N GLY A 30 -8.16 -4.23 -43.01
CA GLY A 30 -9.06 -3.39 -42.21
C GLY A 30 -9.51 -4.09 -40.92
N VAL A 31 -9.94 -5.35 -40.99
CA VAL A 31 -10.32 -6.14 -39.82
C VAL A 31 -9.14 -6.33 -38.88
N ALA A 32 -7.95 -6.66 -39.41
CA ALA A 32 -6.73 -6.82 -38.61
C ALA A 32 -6.36 -5.54 -37.84
N LEU A 33 -6.43 -4.38 -38.50
CA LEU A 33 -6.16 -3.09 -37.86
C LEU A 33 -7.16 -2.74 -36.76
N VAL A 34 -8.45 -3.06 -36.93
CA VAL A 34 -9.47 -2.82 -35.90
C VAL A 34 -9.21 -3.70 -34.67
N LEU A 35 -8.90 -4.98 -34.86
CA LEU A 35 -8.57 -5.90 -33.76
C LEU A 35 -7.28 -5.48 -33.03
N MET A 36 -6.27 -5.07 -33.80
CA MET A 36 -5.01 -4.59 -33.25
C MET A 36 -5.21 -3.29 -32.46
N SER A 37 -5.93 -2.32 -33.02
CA SER A 37 -6.27 -1.05 -32.37
C SER A 37 -7.04 -1.26 -31.06
N THR A 38 -8.09 -2.07 -31.08
CA THR A 38 -8.97 -2.28 -29.91
C THR A 38 -8.27 -3.02 -28.76
N THR A 39 -7.22 -3.79 -29.04
CA THR A 39 -6.44 -4.49 -28.01
C THR A 39 -5.21 -3.71 -27.55
N LEU A 40 -4.54 -2.96 -28.43
CA LEU A 40 -3.37 -2.16 -28.08
C LEU A 40 -3.71 -0.89 -27.30
N PHE A 41 -4.75 -0.16 -27.68
CA PHE A 41 -5.12 1.09 -27.00
C PHE A 41 -5.40 0.94 -25.49
N PRO A 42 -6.14 -0.08 -25.00
CA PRO A 42 -6.36 -0.24 -23.57
C PRO A 42 -5.10 -0.65 -22.80
N MET A 43 -4.10 -1.26 -23.43
CA MET A 43 -2.84 -1.61 -22.76
C MET A 43 -2.02 -0.38 -22.37
N PHE A 44 -2.06 0.69 -23.17
CA PHE A 44 -1.36 1.93 -22.85
C PHE A 44 -1.96 2.63 -21.62
N ALA A 45 -3.30 2.62 -21.49
CA ALA A 45 -3.98 3.29 -20.39
C ALA A 45 -3.71 2.68 -19.02
N LYS A 46 -3.50 1.35 -18.96
CA LYS A 46 -3.27 0.59 -17.71
C LYS A 46 -1.79 0.35 -17.39
N SER A 47 -0.87 0.82 -18.24
CA SER A 47 0.56 0.53 -18.08
C SER A 47 1.20 1.21 -16.87
N ALA A 48 0.57 2.28 -16.34
CA ALA A 48 1.04 3.00 -15.16
C ALA A 48 0.57 2.36 -13.84
N ASP A 49 -0.59 1.71 -13.81
CA ASP A 49 -1.20 1.10 -12.61
C ASP A 49 -0.21 0.22 -11.81
N PRO A 50 0.51 -0.76 -12.40
CA PRO A 50 1.40 -1.63 -11.63
C PRO A 50 2.57 -0.88 -10.98
N HIS A 51 2.98 0.26 -11.54
CA HIS A 51 4.02 1.09 -10.94
C HIS A 51 3.51 1.85 -9.71
N TYR A 52 2.26 2.33 -9.74
CA TYR A 52 1.63 2.96 -8.58
C TYR A 52 1.29 1.95 -7.49
N GLU A 53 0.82 0.75 -7.85
CA GLU A 53 0.58 -0.36 -6.93
C GLU A 53 1.86 -0.75 -6.18
N ALA A 54 2.98 -0.95 -6.90
CA ALA A 54 4.25 -1.30 -6.27
C ALA A 54 4.75 -0.22 -5.30
N ARG A 55 4.57 1.06 -5.65
CA ARG A 55 4.92 2.19 -4.77
C ARG A 55 3.99 2.30 -3.58
N ALA A 56 2.68 2.08 -3.78
CA ALA A 56 1.71 2.07 -2.70
C ALA A 56 2.00 0.95 -1.70
N ALA A 57 2.38 -0.24 -2.19
CA ALA A 57 2.84 -1.34 -1.35
C ALA A 57 4.12 -0.98 -0.59
N ALA A 58 5.12 -0.37 -1.23
CA ALA A 58 6.34 0.06 -0.55
C ALA A 58 6.05 1.09 0.55
N LEU A 59 5.21 2.09 0.27
CA LEU A 59 4.79 3.09 1.25
C LEU A 59 4.01 2.47 2.41
N GLY A 60 3.01 1.64 2.10
CA GLY A 60 2.19 0.96 3.10
C GLY A 60 3.01 0.07 4.03
N GLN A 61 3.98 -0.67 3.49
CA GLN A 61 4.88 -1.50 4.29
C GLN A 61 5.85 -0.67 5.14
N ALA A 62 6.39 0.43 4.60
CA ALA A 62 7.25 1.32 5.36
C ALA A 62 6.51 1.95 6.55
N VAL A 63 5.32 2.49 6.30
CA VAL A 63 4.45 3.05 7.35
C VAL A 63 4.06 1.98 8.36
N MET A 64 3.62 0.81 7.91
CA MET A 64 3.24 -0.29 8.81
C MET A 64 4.41 -0.72 9.71
N THR A 65 5.62 -0.81 9.15
CA THR A 65 6.82 -1.15 9.93
C THR A 65 7.12 -0.10 10.99
N ASP A 66 7.01 1.18 10.64
CA ASP A 66 7.26 2.27 11.59
C ASP A 66 6.21 2.30 12.71
N VAL A 67 4.92 2.17 12.36
CA VAL A 67 3.83 2.10 13.34
C VAL A 67 4.03 0.92 14.30
N LEU A 68 4.28 -0.29 13.78
CA LEU A 68 4.43 -1.49 14.61
C LEU A 68 5.71 -1.48 15.46
N ALA A 69 6.71 -0.68 15.10
CA ALA A 69 7.93 -0.48 15.89
C ALA A 69 7.70 0.42 17.12
N ARG A 70 6.57 1.13 17.20
CA ARG A 70 6.25 1.98 18.34
C ARG A 70 5.66 1.22 19.53
N GLN A 71 5.57 1.94 20.64
CA GLN A 71 4.97 1.45 21.87
C GLN A 71 3.51 1.12 21.64
N PHE A 72 3.00 0.13 22.38
CA PHE A 72 1.59 -0.22 22.29
C PHE A 72 0.69 0.95 22.67
N ASP A 73 1.07 1.74 23.68
CA ASP A 73 0.36 2.92 24.16
C ASP A 73 1.37 3.94 24.69
N GLN A 74 1.08 5.24 24.63
CA GLN A 74 1.92 6.30 25.21
C GLN A 74 2.16 6.10 26.72
N ASN A 75 1.26 5.38 27.37
CA ASN A 75 1.31 5.08 28.78
C ASN A 75 1.93 3.71 29.06
N SER A 76 2.46 3.00 28.07
CA SER A 76 3.18 1.73 28.26
C SER A 76 4.69 1.96 28.45
N ASP A 77 5.40 0.91 28.86
CA ASP A 77 6.87 0.93 28.93
C ASP A 77 7.47 1.22 27.55
N ALA A 78 8.42 2.16 27.47
CA ALA A 78 9.01 2.58 26.20
C ALA A 78 9.82 1.47 25.53
N ASP A 79 10.43 0.62 26.34
CA ASP A 79 11.17 -0.56 25.90
C ASP A 79 10.26 -1.78 25.66
N GLY A 80 8.95 -1.64 25.94
CA GLY A 80 7.92 -2.67 25.71
C GLY A 80 8.20 -4.01 26.39
N SER A 81 8.88 -4.02 27.55
CA SER A 81 9.36 -5.27 28.15
C SER A 81 9.05 -5.44 29.63
N ARG A 82 8.76 -4.35 30.35
CA ARG A 82 8.65 -4.40 31.83
C ARG A 82 7.22 -4.46 32.33
N TRP A 83 6.35 -3.63 31.77
CA TRP A 83 4.98 -3.50 32.28
C TRP A 83 4.07 -2.98 31.18
N ARG A 84 2.81 -3.41 31.22
CA ARG A 84 1.76 -3.00 30.28
C ARG A 84 0.90 -1.93 30.92
N CYS A 85 0.35 -1.02 30.12
CA CYS A 85 -0.68 -0.12 30.62
C CYS A 85 -1.88 -0.92 31.18
N ASP A 86 -2.56 -0.40 32.21
CA ASP A 86 -3.64 -1.05 32.96
C ASP A 86 -3.27 -2.37 33.69
N GLU A 87 -1.98 -2.67 33.89
CA GLU A 87 -1.56 -3.83 34.67
C GLU A 87 -1.54 -3.56 36.19
N ASN A 88 -1.76 -4.60 37.00
CA ASN A 88 -1.71 -4.48 38.45
C ASN A 88 -0.25 -4.31 38.93
N ALA A 89 0.08 -3.11 39.41
CA ALA A 89 1.41 -2.73 39.85
C ALA A 89 1.98 -3.63 40.97
N ALA A 90 1.14 -4.09 41.91
CA ALA A 90 1.56 -5.02 42.96
C ALA A 90 1.89 -6.41 42.38
N ALA A 91 1.12 -6.89 41.40
CA ALA A 91 1.39 -8.15 40.72
C ALA A 91 2.70 -8.12 39.91
N VAL A 92 3.00 -6.99 39.26
CA VAL A 92 4.26 -6.78 38.52
C VAL A 92 5.46 -6.71 39.48
N ARG A 93 5.35 -5.97 40.58
CA ARG A 93 6.42 -5.88 41.61
C ARG A 93 6.67 -7.20 42.34
N ASN A 94 5.63 -8.03 42.55
CA ASN A 94 5.79 -9.38 43.10
C ASN A 94 6.64 -10.31 42.21
N LYS A 95 6.82 -9.96 40.93
CA LYS A 95 7.73 -10.63 39.98
C LYS A 95 9.11 -9.97 39.92
N ASN A 96 9.43 -9.06 40.84
CA ASN A 96 10.68 -8.29 40.88
C ASN A 96 10.91 -7.41 39.64
N ILE A 97 9.85 -7.00 38.93
CA ILE A 97 9.95 -6.10 37.79
C ILE A 97 9.78 -4.65 38.25
N LEU A 98 10.73 -3.78 37.86
CA LEU A 98 10.66 -2.35 38.13
C LEU A 98 9.54 -1.72 37.28
N SER A 99 8.52 -1.18 37.96
CA SER A 99 7.34 -0.55 37.35
C SER A 99 6.85 0.63 38.20
N PRO A 100 6.18 1.61 37.59
CA PRO A 100 5.51 2.69 38.32
C PRO A 100 4.47 2.20 39.35
N ASP A 101 4.15 3.03 40.34
CA ASP A 101 3.08 2.79 41.32
C ASP A 101 2.17 4.01 41.50
N PRO A 102 0.92 4.00 41.01
CA PRO A 102 0.30 2.96 40.18
C PRO A 102 0.89 2.89 38.76
N ILE A 103 0.70 1.75 38.08
CA ILE A 103 0.95 1.64 36.64
C ILE A 103 -0.08 2.53 35.89
N PRO A 104 0.36 3.33 34.91
CA PRO A 104 -0.55 4.14 34.09
C PRO A 104 -1.61 3.32 33.35
N GLN A 105 -2.80 3.90 33.18
CA GLN A 105 -3.89 3.26 32.43
C GLN A 105 -3.68 3.39 30.92
N CYS A 106 -4.21 2.47 30.13
CA CYS A 106 -4.18 2.58 28.67
C CYS A 106 -5.07 3.74 28.19
N SER A 107 -4.77 4.28 27.02
CA SER A 107 -5.54 5.36 26.41
C SER A 107 -6.89 4.86 25.92
N ARG A 108 -7.95 5.02 26.72
CA ARG A 108 -9.30 4.52 26.39
C ARG A 108 -9.92 5.16 25.15
N ASN A 109 -9.61 6.43 24.90
CA ASN A 109 -10.10 7.18 23.74
C ASN A 109 -8.95 7.46 22.78
N LEU A 110 -8.81 6.60 21.76
CA LEU A 110 -7.80 6.73 20.72
C LEU A 110 -8.11 7.86 19.71
N ALA A 111 -9.30 8.47 19.72
CA ALA A 111 -9.62 9.56 18.79
C ALA A 111 -9.22 10.95 19.32
N GLY A 112 -8.87 11.08 20.61
CA GLY A 112 -8.61 12.36 21.28
C GLY A 112 -7.18 12.55 21.79
N ILE A 113 -6.27 11.70 21.36
CA ILE A 113 -4.87 11.63 21.79
C ILE A 113 -3.99 12.63 21.05
N SER A 114 -2.86 12.95 21.67
CA SER A 114 -1.88 13.89 21.16
C SER A 114 -0.93 13.18 20.19
N HIS A 115 -1.05 13.45 18.90
CA HIS A 115 -0.24 12.90 17.80
C HIS A 115 1.23 13.40 17.76
N ASN A 116 1.82 13.68 18.91
CA ASN A 116 3.12 14.35 19.00
C ASN A 116 4.24 13.31 19.13
N ASN A 117 5.27 13.43 18.28
CA ASN A 117 6.50 12.63 18.29
C ASN A 117 6.38 11.13 18.00
N PHE A 118 5.20 10.62 17.62
CA PHE A 118 5.01 9.22 17.22
C PHE A 118 5.62 8.23 18.22
N VAL A 119 5.28 8.40 19.49
CA VAL A 119 5.81 7.60 20.59
C VAL A 119 5.08 6.25 20.65
N ALA A 120 3.80 6.24 20.32
CA ALA A 120 2.94 5.06 20.35
C ALA A 120 2.17 4.83 19.04
N VAL A 121 1.62 3.63 18.89
CA VAL A 121 0.86 3.22 17.69
C VAL A 121 -0.28 4.20 17.39
N GLU A 122 -0.99 4.64 18.43
CA GLU A 122 -2.17 5.48 18.30
C GLU A 122 -1.87 6.93 17.85
N ASP A 123 -0.62 7.39 17.96
CA ASP A 123 -0.22 8.73 17.51
C ASP A 123 -0.29 8.89 15.98
N TYR A 124 -0.34 7.78 15.26
CA TYR A 124 -0.41 7.75 13.80
C TYR A 124 -1.82 7.92 13.26
N ILE A 125 -2.86 7.84 14.11
CA ILE A 125 -4.26 7.93 13.67
C ILE A 125 -4.50 9.24 12.93
N GLY A 126 -5.11 9.16 11.75
CA GLY A 126 -5.48 10.30 10.94
C GLY A 126 -5.03 10.18 9.48
N CYS A 127 -5.12 11.28 8.75
CA CYS A 127 -4.79 11.34 7.33
C CYS A 127 -3.51 12.13 7.05
N TRP A 128 -2.61 11.56 6.27
CA TRP A 128 -1.28 12.09 6.00
C TRP A 128 -1.12 12.34 4.51
N GLY A 129 -1.01 13.60 4.11
CA GLY A 129 -0.98 13.94 2.70
C GLY A 129 -1.29 15.40 2.41
N VAL A 130 -1.80 15.66 1.22
CA VAL A 130 -2.28 17.00 0.87
C VAL A 130 -3.59 17.30 1.60
N LYS A 131 -3.68 18.47 2.22
CA LYS A 131 -4.80 18.87 3.09
C LYS A 131 -6.18 18.76 2.42
N ALA A 132 -6.25 18.90 1.10
CA ALA A 132 -7.49 18.81 0.33
C ALA A 132 -7.98 17.37 0.11
N ALA A 133 -7.09 16.38 0.15
CA ALA A 133 -7.46 14.97 0.01
C ALA A 133 -7.85 14.34 1.37
N CYS A 134 -7.36 14.91 2.48
CA CYS A 134 -7.66 14.42 3.82
C CYS A 134 -8.97 14.96 4.38
N THR A 135 -9.91 14.05 4.69
CA THR A 135 -11.22 14.34 5.30
C THR A 135 -11.30 13.99 6.79
N GLN A 136 -10.27 13.37 7.36
CA GLN A 136 -10.20 13.02 8.79
C GLN A 136 -10.02 14.26 9.68
N ASP A 137 -10.46 14.15 10.94
CA ASP A 137 -10.34 15.22 11.94
C ASP A 137 -8.87 15.59 12.20
N TYR A 138 -8.03 14.57 12.39
CA TYR A 138 -6.59 14.75 12.43
C TYR A 138 -5.97 14.55 11.05
N ARG A 139 -5.13 15.51 10.66
CA ARG A 139 -4.42 15.47 9.38
C ARG A 139 -3.04 16.10 9.46
N GLY A 140 -2.06 15.45 8.86
CA GLY A 140 -0.67 15.87 8.77
C GLY A 140 -0.15 15.89 7.33
N THR A 141 1.06 16.39 7.14
CA THR A 141 1.76 16.25 5.86
C THR A 141 2.32 14.84 5.72
N LEU A 142 2.45 14.34 4.49
CA LEU A 142 3.12 13.06 4.26
C LEU A 142 4.59 13.08 4.72
N ASP A 143 5.25 14.24 4.60
CA ASP A 143 6.60 14.48 5.14
C ASP A 143 6.66 14.33 6.66
N GLY A 144 5.60 14.69 7.38
CA GLY A 144 5.51 14.45 8.82
C GLY A 144 5.42 12.96 9.18
N LEU A 145 4.91 12.11 8.28
CA LEU A 145 4.76 10.68 8.49
C LEU A 145 6.02 9.89 8.09
N VAL A 146 6.55 10.12 6.89
CA VAL A 146 7.65 9.31 6.32
C VAL A 146 8.97 10.08 6.18
N GLY A 147 9.03 11.31 6.67
CA GLY A 147 10.19 12.18 6.55
C GLY A 147 10.53 12.48 5.09
N GLY A 148 11.85 12.56 4.82
CA GLY A 148 12.40 12.94 3.51
C GLY A 148 12.04 12.02 2.33
N LEU A 149 11.31 10.93 2.56
CA LEU A 149 10.78 10.06 1.50
C LEU A 149 9.49 10.61 0.87
N ALA A 150 8.86 11.65 1.43
CA ALA A 150 7.57 12.15 0.94
C ALA A 150 7.61 12.66 -0.52
N SER A 151 8.75 13.14 -1.01
CA SER A 151 8.91 13.54 -2.42
C SER A 151 8.70 12.36 -3.38
N ASP A 152 9.04 11.15 -2.93
CA ASP A 152 8.94 9.92 -3.70
C ASP A 152 7.51 9.36 -3.69
N PHE A 153 6.56 10.04 -3.05
CA PHE A 153 5.14 9.65 -3.01
C PHE A 153 4.23 10.86 -3.28
N SER A 154 4.69 11.78 -4.14
CA SER A 154 3.89 12.95 -4.52
C SER A 154 2.50 12.55 -5.06
N GLY A 155 1.46 13.17 -4.50
CA GLY A 155 0.07 12.88 -4.83
C GLY A 155 -0.54 11.70 -4.08
N PHE A 156 0.21 11.00 -3.23
CA PHE A 156 -0.30 9.91 -2.40
C PHE A 156 -0.82 10.49 -1.08
N THR A 157 -1.83 9.83 -0.52
CA THR A 157 -2.30 10.07 0.85
C THR A 157 -2.35 8.76 1.62
N VAL A 158 -2.07 8.83 2.92
CA VAL A 158 -2.12 7.67 3.81
C VAL A 158 -3.15 7.95 4.90
N ASP A 159 -4.19 7.14 4.97
CA ASP A 159 -5.14 7.14 6.09
C ASP A 159 -4.75 6.01 7.05
N ILE A 160 -4.55 6.33 8.32
CA ILE A 160 -4.22 5.35 9.35
C ILE A 160 -5.33 5.38 10.39
N ASN A 161 -5.86 4.20 10.70
CA ASN A 161 -6.83 4.01 11.76
C ASN A 161 -6.32 2.94 12.72
N VAL A 162 -6.48 3.19 14.02
CA VAL A 162 -6.08 2.26 15.06
C VAL A 162 -7.25 2.06 16.00
N VAL A 163 -7.60 0.81 16.25
CA VAL A 163 -8.71 0.43 17.13
C VAL A 163 -8.26 -0.67 18.08
N TYR A 164 -8.77 -0.67 19.31
CA TYR A 164 -8.67 -1.86 20.14
C TYR A 164 -9.50 -3.00 19.54
N ASP A 165 -8.89 -4.16 19.44
CA ASP A 165 -9.56 -5.38 19.01
C ASP A 165 -9.52 -6.40 20.15
N ALA A 166 -10.65 -6.56 20.82
CA ALA A 166 -10.77 -7.46 21.97
C ALA A 166 -11.00 -8.92 21.54
N THR A 167 -11.18 -9.23 20.26
CA THR A 167 -11.44 -10.62 19.84
C THR A 167 -10.73 -10.98 18.52
N PRO A 168 -9.42 -10.74 18.38
CA PRO A 168 -8.76 -10.90 17.08
C PRO A 168 -8.62 -12.37 16.65
N PHE A 169 -8.58 -13.33 17.59
CA PHE A 169 -8.26 -14.73 17.31
C PHE A 169 -9.18 -15.76 18.01
N SER A 170 -10.47 -15.43 18.16
CA SER A 170 -11.52 -16.24 18.80
C SER A 170 -11.53 -16.24 20.35
N GLY A 171 -12.69 -15.91 20.91
CA GLY A 171 -13.15 -16.45 22.20
C GLY A 171 -13.08 -15.51 23.40
N ASP A 172 -11.89 -15.22 23.92
CA ASP A 172 -11.75 -14.69 25.27
C ASP A 172 -10.53 -13.77 25.41
N ALA A 173 -10.66 -12.49 25.06
CA ALA A 173 -9.78 -11.51 25.69
C ALA A 173 -10.35 -11.17 27.06
N THR A 174 -9.63 -11.54 28.11
CA THR A 174 -9.93 -11.11 29.48
C THR A 174 -9.59 -9.64 29.73
N SER A 175 -9.07 -8.92 28.72
CA SER A 175 -8.76 -7.49 28.76
C SER A 175 -8.97 -6.84 27.40
N GLU A 176 -9.69 -5.71 27.40
CA GLU A 176 -9.97 -4.88 26.23
C GLU A 176 -8.71 -4.23 25.60
N PHE A 177 -7.58 -4.26 26.31
CA PHE A 177 -6.33 -3.58 25.93
C PHE A 177 -5.20 -4.53 25.53
N LEU A 178 -5.51 -5.72 25.03
CA LEU A 178 -4.49 -6.70 24.63
C LEU A 178 -3.98 -6.49 23.20
N TYR A 179 -4.85 -6.07 22.28
CA TYR A 179 -4.49 -5.91 20.88
C TYR A 179 -5.05 -4.62 20.31
N LYS A 180 -4.23 -3.94 19.51
CA LYS A 180 -4.64 -2.85 18.62
C LYS A 180 -4.54 -3.35 17.19
N ARG A 181 -5.63 -3.23 16.42
CA ARG A 181 -5.60 -3.40 14.97
C ARG A 181 -5.22 -2.06 14.34
N VAL A 182 -4.22 -2.10 13.47
CA VAL A 182 -3.75 -0.96 12.68
C VAL A 182 -4.18 -1.21 11.25
N ASP A 183 -5.02 -0.31 10.74
CA ASP A 183 -5.50 -0.30 9.37
C ASP A 183 -4.85 0.89 8.66
N VAL A 184 -4.02 0.62 7.65
CA VAL A 184 -3.34 1.62 6.81
C VAL A 184 -3.90 1.54 5.41
N THR A 185 -4.48 2.63 4.96
CA THR A 185 -4.86 2.82 3.56
C THR A 185 -3.85 3.73 2.89
N VAL A 186 -3.32 3.30 1.74
CA VAL A 186 -2.61 4.17 0.80
C VAL A 186 -3.51 4.49 -0.41
N ASP A 187 -3.84 5.76 -0.59
CA ASP A 187 -4.59 6.26 -1.75
C ASP A 187 -3.62 6.95 -2.74
N THR A 188 -3.63 6.49 -3.98
CA THR A 188 -2.78 7.00 -5.07
C THR A 188 -3.55 7.95 -6.00
N GLY A 189 -4.70 8.43 -5.55
CA GLY A 189 -5.62 9.28 -6.29
C GLY A 189 -6.36 8.49 -7.36
N ARG A 190 -5.90 8.56 -8.61
CA ARG A 190 -6.59 7.93 -9.76
C ARG A 190 -6.19 6.48 -10.00
N PHE A 191 -5.11 6.02 -9.36
CA PHE A 191 -4.52 4.69 -9.60
C PHE A 191 -4.92 3.66 -8.53
N GLY A 192 -5.90 3.99 -7.68
CA GLY A 192 -6.51 3.09 -6.72
C GLY A 192 -6.09 3.32 -5.27
N ARG A 193 -6.74 2.53 -4.41
CA ARG A 193 -6.60 2.52 -2.95
C ARG A 193 -6.14 1.13 -2.52
N TYR A 194 -5.15 1.08 -1.66
CA TYR A 194 -4.49 -0.14 -1.22
C TYR A 194 -4.52 -0.22 0.31
N ASP A 195 -5.11 -1.28 0.85
CA ASP A 195 -5.33 -1.44 2.29
C ASP A 195 -4.38 -2.49 2.88
N PHE A 196 -3.85 -2.18 4.06
CA PHE A 196 -2.96 -3.02 4.85
C PHE A 196 -3.49 -3.08 6.27
N SER A 197 -3.52 -4.26 6.87
CA SER A 197 -3.93 -4.43 8.26
C SER A 197 -2.89 -5.26 9.02
N ALA A 198 -2.59 -4.85 10.24
CA ALA A 198 -1.75 -5.61 11.15
C ALA A 198 -2.22 -5.45 12.60
N TYR A 199 -1.64 -6.26 13.49
CA TYR A 199 -1.94 -6.21 14.92
C TYR A 199 -0.70 -5.87 15.72
N ARG A 200 -0.84 -4.93 16.66
CA ARG A 200 0.13 -4.71 17.74
C ARG A 200 -0.43 -5.31 19.02
N GLY A 201 0.30 -6.24 19.61
CA GLY A 201 0.00 -6.78 20.94
C GLY A 201 0.60 -5.94 22.07
N ASN A 202 -0.07 -5.97 23.22
CA ASN A 202 0.38 -5.41 24.49
C ASN A 202 1.04 -6.52 25.33
N PHE A 203 2.33 -6.74 25.10
CA PHE A 203 3.14 -7.77 25.75
C PHE A 203 4.51 -7.23 26.15
#